data_AF-A0A7Y3CGJ0-F1
#
_entry.id   AF-A0A7Y3CGJ0-F1
#
_cell.length_a   1.000
_cell.length_b   1.000
_cell.length_c   1.000
_cell.angle_alpha   90.00
_cell.angle_beta   90.00
_cell.angle_gamma   90.00
#
_symmetry.space_group_name_H-M   'P 1'
#
loop_
_entity.id
_entity.type
_entity.pdbx_description
1 polymer ?
#
loop_
_entity_poly.entity_id
_entity_poly.type
_entity_poly.pdbx_seq_one_letter_code
_entity_poly.pdbx_strand_id
1 'polypeptide(L)'
;MKKFALFVFNGDPMCFIHVLLNALDMKEKGFDSKIVIEGSATKLLPELVKSDNPLHQLWDKVKQAGLVDGVCKACASKMGVLDAVKAQDLNLLHEMSGHPS
;
A
#
# COMPACT_ATOMS: atom_id res chain seq x y z
N MET A 1 15.06 -1.16 -17.65
CA MET A 1 14.58 -0.75 -16.31
C MET A 1 14.26 -2.01 -15.52
N LYS A 2 14.82 -2.18 -14.30
CA LYS A 2 14.48 -3.35 -13.46
C LYS A 2 13.12 -3.10 -12.79
N LYS A 3 12.31 -4.15 -12.67
CA LYS A 3 10.98 -4.12 -12.07
C LYS A 3 10.97 -4.80 -10.72
N PHE A 4 10.24 -4.24 -9.76
CA PHE A 4 10.16 -4.75 -8.39
C PHE A 4 8.74 -4.60 -7.84
N ALA A 5 8.25 -5.66 -7.20
CA ALA A 5 7.06 -5.62 -6.37
C ALA A 5 7.47 -5.69 -4.90
N LEU A 6 7.00 -4.72 -4.12
CA LEU A 6 7.23 -4.62 -2.68
C LEU A 6 5.95 -5.01 -1.97
N PHE A 7 5.97 -6.15 -1.29
CA PHE A 7 4.81 -6.62 -0.54
C PHE A 7 4.92 -6.17 0.91
N VAL A 8 3.82 -5.65 1.46
CA VAL A 8 3.71 -5.30 2.87
C VAL A 8 2.55 -6.05 3.50
N PHE A 9 2.89 -6.90 4.47
CA PHE A 9 1.91 -7.74 5.19
C PHE A 9 1.68 -7.30 6.62
N ASN A 10 2.69 -6.71 7.26
CA ASN A 10 2.68 -6.37 8.68
C ASN A 10 1.94 -5.04 8.94
N GLY A 11 0.97 -5.07 9.86
CA GLY A 11 0.20 -3.92 10.32
C GLY A 11 0.89 -3.03 11.33
N ASP A 12 2.17 -3.25 11.66
CA ASP A 12 2.97 -2.31 12.43
C ASP A 12 3.39 -1.10 11.55
N PRO A 13 3.00 0.14 11.91
CA PRO A 13 3.40 1.35 11.19
C PRO A 13 4.93 1.50 11.02
N MET A 14 5.71 1.05 11.99
CA MET A 14 7.18 1.09 11.94
C MET A 14 7.76 0.11 10.92
N CYS A 15 7.07 -0.99 10.62
CA CYS A 15 7.43 -1.85 9.50
C CYS A 15 6.96 -1.25 8.17
N PHE A 16 5.73 -0.71 8.15
CA PHE A 16 5.09 -0.17 6.94
C PHE A 16 5.87 1.00 6.33
N ILE A 17 6.39 1.91 7.17
CA ILE A 17 7.17 3.09 6.72
C ILE A 17 8.37 2.70 5.84
N HIS A 18 9.04 1.58 6.12
CA HIS A 18 10.20 1.16 5.34
C HIS A 18 9.84 0.80 3.90
N VAL A 19 8.66 0.21 3.68
CA VAL A 19 8.18 -0.11 2.33
C VAL A 19 7.86 1.17 1.55
N LEU A 20 7.26 2.17 2.20
CA LEU A 20 7.01 3.47 1.60
C LEU A 20 8.32 4.18 1.20
N LEU A 21 9.28 4.24 2.11
CA LEU A 21 10.59 4.87 1.87
C LEU A 21 11.38 4.14 0.78
N ASN A 22 11.42 2.81 0.82
CA ASN A 22 12.12 2.00 -0.18
C ASN A 22 11.51 2.17 -1.57
N ALA A 23 10.17 2.21 -1.69
CA ALA A 23 9.52 2.40 -2.98
C ALA A 23 9.89 3.74 -3.62
N LEU A 24 9.93 4.82 -2.81
CA LEU A 24 10.33 6.16 -3.25
C LEU A 24 11.81 6.21 -3.65
N ASP A 25 12.72 5.69 -2.82
CA ASP A 25 14.15 5.62 -3.13
C ASP A 25 14.41 4.82 -4.41
N MET A 26 13.70 3.71 -4.60
CA MET A 26 13.80 2.90 -5.82
C MET A 26 13.32 3.68 -7.06
N LYS A 27 12.24 4.44 -6.94
CA LYS A 27 11.76 5.33 -8.01
C LYS A 27 12.79 6.41 -8.36
N GLU A 28 13.40 7.05 -7.35
CA GLU A 28 14.45 8.05 -7.53
C GLU A 28 15.69 7.48 -8.23
N LYS A 29 16.00 6.20 -7.99
CA LYS A 29 17.07 5.45 -8.68
C LYS A 29 16.70 4.95 -10.08
N GLY A 30 15.50 5.26 -10.58
CA GLY A 30 15.04 4.88 -11.91
C GLY A 30 14.58 3.43 -12.04
N PHE A 31 14.16 2.79 -10.93
CA PHE A 31 13.51 1.49 -10.97
C PHE A 31 11.99 1.61 -11.13
N ASP A 32 11.39 0.56 -11.71
CA ASP A 32 9.93 0.38 -11.76
C ASP A 32 9.49 -0.36 -10.50
N SER A 33 9.18 0.37 -9.43
CA SER A 33 8.75 -0.20 -8.15
C SER A 33 7.25 -0.01 -7.93
N LYS A 34 6.62 -1.04 -7.39
CA LYS A 34 5.19 -1.07 -7.06
C LYS A 34 4.96 -1.70 -5.70
N ILE A 35 4.02 -1.15 -4.93
CA ILE A 35 3.66 -1.63 -3.59
C ILE A 35 2.35 -2.43 -3.68
N VAL A 36 2.37 -3.64 -3.13
CA VAL A 36 1.20 -4.51 -2.96
C VAL A 36 0.92 -4.62 -1.46
N ILE A 37 -0.27 -4.18 -1.04
CA ILE A 37 -0.65 -4.13 0.38
C ILE A 37 -1.52 -5.33 0.72
N GLU A 38 -1.04 -6.17 1.62
CA GLU A 38 -1.68 -7.42 2.01
C GLU A 38 -1.73 -7.59 3.53
N GLY A 39 -2.34 -8.68 4.00
CA GLY A 39 -2.34 -9.05 5.42
C GLY A 39 -2.93 -7.97 6.34
N SER A 40 -2.32 -7.83 7.53
CA SER A 40 -2.74 -6.87 8.54
C SER A 40 -2.36 -5.43 8.20
N ALA A 41 -1.42 -5.20 7.28
CA ALA A 41 -1.06 -3.87 6.77
C ALA A 41 -2.25 -3.11 6.18
N THR A 42 -3.21 -3.83 5.59
CA THR A 42 -4.44 -3.22 5.05
C THR A 42 -5.21 -2.38 6.09
N LYS A 43 -5.12 -2.71 7.39
CA LYS A 43 -5.76 -1.94 8.48
C LYS A 43 -5.20 -0.54 8.68
N LEU A 44 -4.01 -0.25 8.18
CA LEU A 44 -3.38 1.06 8.32
C LEU A 44 -3.99 2.09 7.37
N LEU A 45 -4.59 1.67 6.26
CA LEU A 45 -5.13 2.54 5.22
C LEU A 45 -6.10 3.62 5.72
N PRO A 46 -7.12 3.34 6.56
CA PRO A 46 -7.98 4.39 7.11
C PRO A 46 -7.27 5.35 8.08
N GLU A 47 -6.14 4.94 8.67
CA GLU A 47 -5.36 5.79 9.57
C GLU A 47 -4.41 6.71 8.79
N LEU A 48 -3.86 6.24 7.68
CA LEU A 48 -2.88 6.97 6.86
C LEU A 48 -3.47 8.19 6.14
N VAL A 49 -4.80 8.26 5.99
CA VAL A 49 -5.48 9.43 5.39
C VAL A 49 -5.77 10.54 6.39
N LYS A 50 -5.63 10.28 7.69
CA LYS A 50 -5.90 11.29 8.71
C LYS A 50 -4.72 12.27 8.78
N SER A 51 -5.01 13.56 8.74
CA SER A 51 -3.99 14.61 8.68
C SER A 51 -3.08 14.69 9.91
N ASP A 52 -3.53 14.15 11.04
CA ASP A 52 -2.78 14.04 12.30
C ASP A 52 -1.91 12.78 12.39
N ASN A 53 -2.03 11.84 11.44
CA ASN A 53 -1.18 10.66 11.39
C ASN A 53 0.24 11.05 10.94
N PRO A 54 1.31 10.65 11.68
CA PRO A 54 2.68 10.98 11.31
C PRO A 54 3.11 10.51 9.92
N LEU A 55 2.49 9.45 9.39
CA LEU A 55 2.79 8.89 8.07
C LEU A 55 1.93 9.50 6.96
N HIS A 56 0.99 10.39 7.27
CA HIS A 56 0.04 10.94 6.29
C HIS A 56 0.72 11.57 5.07
N GLN A 57 1.67 12.47 5.31
CA GLN A 57 2.40 13.15 4.23
C GLN A 57 3.22 12.17 3.38
N LEU A 58 3.81 11.16 4.00
CA LEU A 58 4.58 10.14 3.29
C LEU A 58 3.65 9.25 2.45
N TRP A 59 2.50 8.86 2.98
CA TRP A 59 1.49 8.08 2.28
C TRP A 59 0.97 8.82 1.04
N ASP A 60 0.64 10.10 1.18
CA ASP A 60 0.19 10.93 0.06
C ASP A 60 1.28 11.08 -1.00
N LYS A 61 2.54 11.28 -0.61
CA LYS A 61 3.67 11.30 -1.56
C LYS A 61 3.77 10.00 -2.35
N VAL A 62 3.62 8.83 -1.70
CA VAL A 62 3.67 7.51 -2.36
C VAL A 62 2.51 7.32 -3.33
N LYS A 63 1.28 7.70 -2.94
CA LYS A 63 0.10 7.65 -3.82
C LYS A 63 0.26 8.56 -5.04
N GLN A 64 0.63 9.82 -4.83
CA GLN A 64 0.85 10.79 -5.91
C GLN A 64 1.98 10.36 -6.85
N ALA A 65 2.99 9.65 -6.34
CA ALA A 65 4.05 9.06 -7.15
C ALA A 65 3.60 7.83 -7.97
N GLY A 66 2.35 7.38 -7.83
CA GLY A 66 1.79 6.22 -8.51
C GLY A 66 2.44 4.91 -8.11
N LEU A 67 2.96 4.81 -6.88
CA LEU A 67 3.74 3.66 -6.41
C LEU A 67 2.88 2.54 -5.82
N VAL A 68 1.64 2.83 -5.43
CA VAL A 68 0.71 1.80 -4.95
C VAL A 68 0.10 1.09 -6.14
N ASP A 69 0.32 -0.22 -6.25
CA ASP A 69 -0.32 -1.03 -7.29
C ASP A 69 -1.75 -1.37 -6.89
N GLY A 70 -1.92 -1.77 -5.63
CA GLY A 70 -3.23 -2.06 -5.06
C GLY A 70 -3.17 -2.77 -3.72
N VAL A 71 -4.36 -3.14 -3.27
CA VAL A 71 -4.61 -3.75 -1.97
C VAL A 71 -5.30 -5.09 -2.18
N CYS A 72 -4.84 -6.13 -1.51
CA CYS A 72 -5.46 -7.45 -1.55
C CYS A 72 -6.91 -7.39 -1.08
N LYS A 73 -7.85 -7.74 -1.96
CA LYS A 73 -9.30 -7.68 -1.70
C LYS A 73 -9.72 -8.61 -0.56
N ALA A 74 -9.24 -9.85 -0.55
CA ALA A 74 -9.53 -10.80 0.52
C ALA A 74 -9.04 -10.31 1.88
N CYS A 75 -7.80 -9.77 1.95
CA CYS A 75 -7.27 -9.20 3.19
C CYS A 75 -8.06 -7.97 3.64
N ALA A 76 -8.35 -7.02 2.75
CA ALA A 76 -9.15 -5.84 3.06
C ALA A 76 -10.56 -6.21 3.55
N SER A 77 -11.18 -7.21 2.94
CA SER A 77 -12.47 -7.76 3.40
C SER A 77 -12.36 -8.36 4.79
N LYS A 78 -11.34 -9.19 5.04
CA LYS A 78 -11.14 -9.84 6.33
C LYS A 78 -10.83 -8.84 7.44
N MET A 79 -10.16 -7.75 7.10
CA MET A 79 -9.80 -6.68 8.03
C MET A 79 -10.88 -5.61 8.20
N GLY A 80 -11.97 -5.67 7.42
CA GLY A 80 -13.10 -4.74 7.54
C GLY A 80 -12.83 -3.33 6.96
N VAL A 81 -11.95 -3.22 5.97
CA VAL A 81 -11.48 -1.92 5.44
C VAL A 81 -11.76 -1.71 3.94
N LEU A 82 -12.58 -2.55 3.31
CA LEU A 82 -12.90 -2.44 1.88
C LEU A 82 -13.37 -1.05 1.46
N ASP A 83 -14.25 -0.42 2.24
CA ASP A 83 -14.78 0.89 1.90
C ASP A 83 -13.73 1.99 2.06
N ALA A 84 -12.79 1.85 3.02
CA ALA A 84 -11.66 2.76 3.15
C ALA A 84 -10.68 2.64 1.97
N VAL A 85 -10.51 1.44 1.40
CA VAL A 85 -9.72 1.22 0.18
C VAL A 85 -10.38 1.92 -1.01
N LYS A 86 -11.69 1.71 -1.20
CA LYS A 86 -12.45 2.35 -2.29
C LYS A 86 -12.50 3.87 -2.16
N ALA A 87 -12.67 4.40 -0.95
CA ALA A 87 -12.70 5.84 -0.69
C ALA A 87 -11.37 6.53 -1.03
N GLN A 88 -10.27 5.77 -1.05
CA GLN A 88 -8.95 6.24 -1.48
C GLN A 88 -8.66 6.00 -2.96
N ASP A 89 -9.62 5.48 -3.73
CA ASP A 89 -9.47 5.11 -5.14
C ASP A 89 -8.30 4.13 -5.39
N LEU A 90 -8.05 3.24 -4.44
CA LEU A 90 -7.01 2.22 -4.54
C LEU A 90 -7.56 0.97 -5.23
N ASN A 91 -6.76 0.39 -6.12
CA ASN A 91 -7.12 -0.85 -6.81
C ASN A 91 -7.28 -2.01 -5.82
N LEU A 92 -8.31 -2.82 -6.01
CA LEU A 92 -8.56 -4.04 -5.24
C LEU A 92 -8.08 -5.24 -6.06
N LEU A 93 -6.93 -5.78 -5.68
CA LEU A 93 -6.27 -6.92 -6.33
C LEU A 93 -6.92 -8.23 -5.87
N HIS A 94 -7.28 -9.09 -6.82
CA HIS A 94 -8.16 -10.25 -6.55
C HIS A 94 -8.08 -11.37 -7.60
N GLU A 95 -7.00 -11.45 -8.37
CA GLU A 95 -6.82 -12.30 -9.54
C GLU A 95 -6.79 -13.80 -9.22
N MET A 96 -6.20 -14.17 -8.07
CA MET A 96 -6.20 -15.57 -7.58
C MET A 96 -7.55 -15.90 -6.91
N SER A 97 -7.54 -16.61 -5.78
CA SER A 97 -8.71 -16.85 -4.94
C SER A 97 -9.10 -15.60 -4.11
N GLY A 98 -9.18 -14.43 -4.75
CA GLY A 98 -9.42 -13.14 -4.10
C GLY A 98 -8.16 -12.44 -3.56
N HIS A 99 -6.98 -12.95 -3.91
CA HIS A 99 -5.65 -12.41 -3.56
C HIS A 99 -4.89 -11.96 -4.83
N PRO A 100 -3.86 -11.10 -4.72
CA PRO A 100 -3.06 -10.62 -5.85
C PRO A 100 -2.19 -11.73 -6.49
N SER A 101 -2.03 -11.73 -7.81
CA SER A 101 -1.08 -12.62 -8.54
C SER A 101 0.02 -11.87 -9.27
#